data_AF-A0A245ZH01-F1
#
_entry.id   AF-A0A245ZH01-F1
#
_cell.length_a   1.000
_cell.length_b   1.000
_cell.length_c   1.000
_cell.angle_alpha   90.00
_cell.angle_beta   90.00
_cell.angle_gamma   90.00
#
_symmetry.space_group_name_H-M   'P 1'
#
loop_
_entity.id
_entity.type
_entity.pdbx_description
1 polymer ?
#
loop_
_entity_poly.entity_id
_entity_poly.type
_entity_poly.pdbx_seq_one_letter_code
_entity_poly.pdbx_strand_id
1 'polypeptide(L)'
;MAVSRWVAMRLLITTTSRVDAVSWIVIGSFALACLLLSRALGFSVLPARAILPLLGVAVLTGALAIGRSRSDDRLVAGATAFLQMTLFTILGVVLAYLLAARGEPSWDAWLAAADARLGLEWPAILATADRLPAPLLMVAGIAYYSLVVQMVGCIVLLAGIGQLERLRTAIAAAILAGAVTIVLSGLLPAMGNLFDPDHYRALWPSVAWQDRDLVLALRNGTVREIDMSHMTGIVSFPSYHAALPVILFWGLYPVSRLRVPAAIWAGLTIVATPLFGGHYAVDVLAGLLLAMLSLAVARSLAAKEPDLKRMRRSGIHATPAPRTTSRIGRKHGAEVIHELV
;
A
#
# COMPACT_ATOMS: atom_id res chain seq x y z
N MET A 1 -41.43 -15.53 12.74
CA MET A 1 -40.48 -15.80 11.64
C MET A 1 -39.88 -14.55 10.96
N ALA A 2 -40.34 -13.32 11.26
CA ALA A 2 -39.77 -12.11 10.65
C ALA A 2 -38.47 -11.60 11.31
N VAL A 3 -38.22 -11.93 12.59
CA VAL A 3 -37.03 -11.46 13.34
C VAL A 3 -35.74 -12.16 12.89
N SER A 4 -35.78 -13.42 12.43
CA SER A 4 -34.57 -14.13 11.98
C SER A 4 -34.05 -13.63 10.63
N ARG A 5 -34.93 -13.10 9.75
CA ARG A 5 -34.53 -12.47 8.49
C ARG A 5 -33.85 -11.11 8.70
N TRP A 6 -34.24 -10.35 9.71
CA TRP A 6 -33.57 -9.09 10.06
C TRP A 6 -32.19 -9.32 10.70
N VAL A 7 -32.02 -10.38 11.48
CA VAL A 7 -30.70 -10.79 12.00
C VAL A 7 -29.81 -11.33 10.88
N ALA A 8 -30.37 -12.12 9.95
CA ALA A 8 -29.65 -12.61 8.76
C ALA A 8 -29.29 -11.48 7.77
N MET A 9 -30.14 -10.45 7.64
CA MET A 9 -29.85 -9.29 6.78
C MET A 9 -28.83 -8.33 7.40
N ARG A 10 -28.78 -8.22 8.75
CA ARG A 10 -27.68 -7.54 9.45
C ARG A 10 -26.37 -8.34 9.43
N LEU A 11 -26.42 -9.64 9.17
CA LEU A 11 -25.24 -10.51 8.99
C LEU A 11 -24.59 -10.40 7.60
N LEU A 12 -25.16 -9.59 6.70
CA LEU A 12 -24.57 -9.23 5.39
C LEU A 12 -23.84 -7.88 5.39
N ILE A 13 -23.70 -7.24 6.55
CA ILE A 13 -22.73 -6.16 6.71
C ILE A 13 -21.36 -6.83 6.77
N THR A 14 -20.74 -6.98 5.60
CA THR A 14 -19.30 -7.22 5.48
C THR A 14 -18.62 -6.04 6.15
N THR A 15 -18.33 -6.15 7.45
CA THR A 15 -17.57 -5.13 8.17
C THR A 15 -16.23 -5.04 7.48
N THR A 16 -16.07 -3.99 6.67
CA THR A 16 -14.79 -3.65 6.06
C THR A 16 -13.82 -3.43 7.21
N SER A 17 -12.67 -4.11 7.18
CA SER A 17 -11.64 -3.94 8.20
C SER A 17 -11.29 -2.45 8.29
N ARG A 18 -10.97 -1.93 9.48
CA ARG A 18 -10.50 -0.53 9.65
C ARG A 18 -9.30 -0.26 8.75
N VAL A 19 -8.44 -1.26 8.60
CA VAL A 19 -7.27 -1.21 7.72
C VAL A 19 -7.68 -1.00 6.26
N ASP A 20 -8.64 -1.78 5.76
CA ASP A 20 -9.19 -1.61 4.41
C ASP A 20 -9.90 -0.26 4.25
N ALA A 21 -10.64 0.17 5.26
CA ALA A 21 -11.34 1.46 5.24
C ALA A 21 -10.37 2.64 5.10
N VAL A 22 -9.23 2.61 5.82
CA VAL A 22 -8.19 3.63 5.68
C VAL A 22 -7.60 3.64 4.27
N SER A 23 -7.30 2.48 3.69
CA SER A 23 -6.84 2.40 2.29
C SER A 23 -7.85 3.02 1.33
N TRP A 24 -9.15 2.75 1.49
CA TRP A 24 -10.20 3.34 0.66
C TRP A 24 -10.37 4.84 0.86
N ILE A 25 -10.20 5.35 2.08
CA ILE A 25 -10.24 6.79 2.37
C ILE A 25 -9.08 7.49 1.66
N VAL A 26 -7.87 6.93 1.71
CA VAL A 26 -6.70 7.49 1.01
C VAL A 26 -6.93 7.51 -0.51
N ILE A 27 -7.37 6.38 -1.07
CA ILE A 27 -7.69 6.28 -2.51
C ILE A 27 -8.78 7.28 -2.91
N GLY A 28 -9.86 7.40 -2.13
CA GLY A 28 -10.93 8.36 -2.38
C GLY A 28 -10.45 9.81 -2.29
N SER A 29 -9.56 10.11 -1.35
CA SER A 29 -8.95 11.44 -1.20
C SER A 29 -8.06 11.77 -2.39
N PHE A 30 -7.30 10.79 -2.90
CA PHE A 30 -6.49 10.94 -4.12
C PHE A 30 -7.38 11.16 -5.34
N ALA A 31 -8.46 10.40 -5.49
CA ALA A 31 -9.41 10.59 -6.58
C ALA A 31 -10.00 12.01 -6.57
N LEU A 32 -10.40 12.51 -5.39
CA LEU A 32 -10.90 13.87 -5.24
C LEU A 32 -9.83 14.91 -5.55
N ALA A 33 -8.60 14.74 -5.04
CA ALA A 33 -7.49 15.63 -5.31
C ALA A 33 -7.16 15.69 -6.81
N CYS A 34 -7.08 14.54 -7.48
CA CYS A 34 -6.88 14.46 -8.93
C CYS A 34 -7.99 15.20 -9.68
N LEU A 35 -9.26 15.00 -9.33
CA LEU A 35 -10.36 15.68 -9.99
C LEU A 35 -10.27 17.21 -9.84
N LEU A 36 -10.03 17.69 -8.62
CA LEU A 36 -9.96 19.12 -8.32
C LEU A 36 -8.73 19.78 -8.95
N LEU A 37 -7.56 19.16 -8.83
CA LEU A 37 -6.30 19.69 -9.39
C LEU A 37 -6.27 19.59 -10.91
N SER A 38 -6.77 18.51 -11.52
CA SER A 38 -6.88 18.45 -12.98
C SER A 38 -7.74 19.58 -13.52
N ARG A 39 -8.88 19.87 -12.86
CA ARG A 39 -9.74 21.00 -13.24
C ARG A 39 -9.04 22.35 -13.03
N ALA A 40 -8.32 22.53 -11.92
CA ALA A 40 -7.64 23.78 -11.60
C ALA A 40 -6.44 24.05 -12.52
N LEU A 41 -5.71 23.01 -12.94
CA LEU A 41 -4.50 23.10 -13.75
C LEU A 41 -4.75 22.90 -15.26
N GLY A 42 -6.01 22.66 -15.66
CA GLY A 42 -6.38 22.48 -17.06
C GLY A 42 -5.93 21.15 -17.66
N PHE A 43 -5.86 20.09 -16.86
CA PHE A 43 -5.51 18.75 -17.36
C PHE A 43 -6.72 18.00 -17.90
N SER A 44 -6.53 17.31 -19.02
CA SER A 44 -7.48 16.37 -19.60
C SER A 44 -6.95 14.93 -19.54
N VAL A 45 -7.88 13.97 -19.64
CA VAL A 45 -7.56 12.54 -19.79
C VAL A 45 -8.03 12.10 -21.17
N LEU A 46 -7.19 11.36 -21.89
CA LEU A 46 -7.58 10.70 -23.14
C LEU A 46 -8.46 9.48 -22.87
N PRO A 47 -9.77 9.50 -23.17
CA PRO A 47 -10.66 8.40 -22.83
C PRO A 47 -10.28 7.09 -23.55
N ALA A 48 -9.82 7.20 -24.81
CA ALA A 48 -9.36 6.07 -25.60
C ALA A 48 -8.14 5.35 -24.98
N ARG A 49 -7.33 6.07 -24.21
CA ARG A 49 -6.13 5.53 -23.54
C ARG A 49 -6.41 4.98 -22.13
N ALA A 50 -7.65 5.10 -21.64
CA ALA A 50 -8.07 4.60 -20.33
C ALA A 50 -8.62 3.17 -20.35
N ILE A 51 -8.82 2.57 -21.53
CA ILE A 51 -9.54 1.30 -21.69
C ILE A 51 -8.87 0.15 -20.90
N LEU A 52 -7.55 -0.02 -21.04
CA LEU A 52 -6.84 -1.13 -20.40
C LEU A 52 -6.87 -1.03 -18.86
N PRO A 53 -6.57 0.12 -18.23
CA PRO A 53 -6.79 0.31 -16.79
C PRO A 53 -8.23 0.03 -16.35
N LEU A 54 -9.23 0.50 -17.11
CA LEU A 54 -10.64 0.29 -16.81
C LEU A 54 -11.03 -1.20 -16.86
N LEU A 55 -10.53 -1.94 -17.85
CA LEU A 55 -10.71 -3.38 -17.94
C LEU A 55 -10.09 -4.10 -16.73
N GLY A 56 -8.89 -3.71 -16.31
CA GLY A 56 -8.25 -4.23 -15.11
C GLY A 56 -9.10 -4.01 -13.85
N VAL A 57 -9.59 -2.79 -13.66
CA VAL A 57 -10.49 -2.43 -12.54
C VAL A 57 -11.81 -3.23 -12.60
N ALA A 58 -12.40 -3.39 -13.79
CA ALA A 58 -13.62 -4.15 -13.99
C ALA A 58 -13.43 -5.63 -13.64
N VAL A 59 -12.33 -6.25 -14.09
CA VAL A 59 -11.99 -7.65 -13.78
C VAL A 59 -11.81 -7.83 -12.27
N LEU A 60 -11.08 -6.94 -11.60
CA LEU A 60 -10.84 -7.02 -10.16
C LEU A 60 -12.12 -6.80 -9.35
N THR A 61 -12.99 -5.90 -9.81
CA THR A 61 -14.32 -5.67 -9.21
C THR A 61 -15.22 -6.89 -9.40
N GLY A 62 -15.19 -7.51 -10.58
CA GLY A 62 -15.89 -8.77 -10.86
C GLY A 62 -15.39 -9.91 -9.98
N ALA A 63 -14.07 -10.07 -9.84
CA ALA A 63 -13.47 -11.07 -8.95
C ALA A 63 -13.89 -10.86 -7.48
N LEU A 64 -13.93 -9.61 -7.03
CA LEU A 64 -14.43 -9.25 -5.69
C LEU A 64 -15.92 -9.61 -5.52
N ALA A 65 -16.76 -9.33 -6.52
CA ALA A 65 -18.17 -9.68 -6.49
C ALA A 65 -18.39 -11.20 -6.48
N ILE A 66 -17.63 -11.95 -7.28
CA ILE A 66 -17.64 -13.43 -7.30
C ILE A 66 -17.17 -14.00 -5.97
N GLY A 67 -16.09 -13.45 -5.40
CA GLY A 67 -15.60 -13.87 -4.08
C GLY A 67 -16.66 -13.68 -3.00
N ARG A 68 -17.36 -12.54 -3.00
CA ARG A 68 -18.46 -12.27 -2.07
C ARG A 68 -19.65 -13.22 -2.26
N SER A 69 -20.05 -13.48 -3.50
CA SER A 69 -21.18 -14.39 -3.77
C SER A 69 -20.86 -15.85 -3.38
N ARG A 70 -19.60 -16.26 -3.51
CA ARG A 70 -19.12 -17.59 -3.12
C ARG A 70 -18.68 -17.70 -1.65
N SER A 71 -18.71 -16.61 -0.89
CA SER A 71 -18.15 -16.55 0.48
C SER A 71 -16.68 -17.00 0.55
N ASP A 72 -15.90 -16.72 -0.50
CA ASP A 72 -14.47 -17.03 -0.56
C ASP A 72 -13.65 -15.84 -0.02
N ASP A 73 -13.34 -15.90 1.28
CA ASP A 73 -12.57 -14.86 1.99
C ASP A 73 -11.19 -14.60 1.34
N ARG A 74 -10.57 -15.60 0.72
CA ARG A 74 -9.24 -15.48 0.09
C ARG A 74 -9.34 -14.70 -1.21
N LEU A 75 -10.30 -15.05 -2.07
CA LEU A 75 -10.56 -14.33 -3.30
C LEU A 75 -10.97 -12.88 -3.02
N VAL A 76 -11.84 -12.66 -2.02
CA VAL A 76 -12.24 -11.31 -1.59
C VAL A 76 -11.03 -10.49 -1.16
N ALA A 77 -10.17 -11.03 -0.29
CA ALA A 77 -9.01 -10.31 0.20
C ALA A 77 -7.97 -10.03 -0.90
N GLY A 78 -7.67 -11.03 -1.74
CA GLY A 78 -6.75 -10.88 -2.87
C GLY A 78 -7.25 -9.88 -3.90
N ALA A 79 -8.52 -9.98 -4.32
CA ALA A 79 -9.12 -9.04 -5.26
C ALA A 79 -9.20 -7.62 -4.69
N THR A 80 -9.50 -7.47 -3.39
CA THR A 80 -9.49 -6.17 -2.71
C THR A 80 -8.08 -5.56 -2.70
N ALA A 81 -7.06 -6.33 -2.32
CA ALA A 81 -5.67 -5.88 -2.31
C ALA A 81 -5.19 -5.42 -3.70
N PHE A 82 -5.47 -6.22 -4.74
CA PHE A 82 -5.16 -5.83 -6.11
C PHE A 82 -5.91 -4.58 -6.54
N LEU A 83 -7.22 -4.51 -6.28
CA LEU A 83 -8.01 -3.35 -6.67
C LEU A 83 -7.53 -2.08 -5.99
N GLN A 84 -7.23 -2.14 -4.69
CA GLN A 84 -6.68 -1.02 -3.93
C GLN A 84 -5.33 -0.56 -4.49
N MET A 85 -4.38 -1.49 -4.71
CA MET A 85 -3.08 -1.12 -5.27
C MET A 85 -3.17 -0.60 -6.70
N THR A 86 -4.03 -1.18 -7.55
CA THR A 86 -4.24 -0.68 -8.92
C THR A 86 -4.80 0.74 -8.92
N LEU A 87 -5.87 0.99 -8.16
CA LEU A 87 -6.47 2.33 -8.08
C LEU A 87 -5.52 3.33 -7.45
N PHE A 88 -4.81 2.94 -6.39
CA PHE A 88 -3.81 3.78 -5.75
C PHE A 88 -2.67 4.15 -6.71
N THR A 89 -2.14 3.19 -7.48
CA THR A 89 -1.06 3.47 -8.44
C THR A 89 -1.53 4.41 -9.55
N ILE A 90 -2.71 4.16 -10.14
CA ILE A 90 -3.26 5.02 -11.21
C ILE A 90 -3.44 6.44 -10.70
N LEU A 91 -4.16 6.59 -9.59
CA LEU A 91 -4.45 7.91 -9.02
C LEU A 91 -3.19 8.58 -8.48
N GLY A 92 -2.25 7.81 -7.94
CA GLY A 92 -0.99 8.30 -7.41
C GLY A 92 -0.07 8.85 -8.48
N VAL A 93 0.05 8.17 -9.62
CA VAL A 93 0.81 8.68 -10.79
C VAL A 93 0.16 9.97 -11.32
N VAL A 94 -1.17 9.97 -11.50
CA VAL A 94 -1.89 11.18 -11.92
C VAL A 94 -1.64 12.33 -10.95
N LEU A 95 -1.76 12.09 -9.64
CA LEU A 95 -1.52 13.12 -8.64
C LEU A 95 -0.07 13.62 -8.66
N ALA A 96 0.91 12.71 -8.83
CA ALA A 96 2.31 13.09 -8.96
C ALA A 96 2.54 13.99 -10.18
N TYR A 97 1.90 13.73 -11.32
CA TYR A 97 1.98 14.58 -12.51
C TYR A 97 1.41 15.97 -12.25
N LEU A 98 0.24 16.04 -11.60
CA LEU A 98 -0.41 17.30 -11.24
C LEU A 98 0.43 18.12 -10.24
N LEU A 99 1.05 17.45 -9.27
CA LEU A 99 1.95 18.10 -8.32
C LEU A 99 3.24 18.59 -8.99
N ALA A 100 3.83 17.80 -9.89
CA ALA A 100 5.00 18.20 -10.66
C ALA A 100 4.70 19.43 -11.55
N ALA A 101 3.50 19.49 -12.13
CA ALA A 101 3.07 20.60 -12.99
C ALA A 101 2.99 21.97 -12.29
N ARG A 102 3.03 22.01 -10.96
CA ARG A 102 3.10 23.27 -10.19
C ARG A 102 4.44 24.00 -10.34
N GLY A 103 5.49 23.32 -10.81
CA GLY A 103 6.77 23.97 -11.11
C GLY A 103 7.54 24.47 -9.88
N GLU A 104 7.29 23.89 -8.71
CA GLU A 104 7.99 24.26 -7.46
C GLU A 104 9.52 24.05 -7.59
N PRO A 105 10.34 24.89 -6.92
CA PRO A 105 11.80 24.79 -6.98
C PRO A 105 12.33 23.42 -6.55
N SER A 106 13.33 22.91 -7.28
CA SER A 106 13.91 21.59 -7.01
C SER A 106 14.75 21.55 -5.74
N TRP A 107 14.63 20.46 -4.99
CA TRP A 107 15.40 20.16 -3.77
C TRP A 107 16.69 19.37 -4.04
N ASP A 108 17.02 19.10 -5.30
CA ASP A 108 18.20 18.31 -5.69
C ASP A 108 19.49 18.85 -5.08
N ALA A 109 19.70 20.18 -5.06
CA ALA A 109 20.89 20.78 -4.47
C ALA A 109 21.01 20.49 -2.96
N TRP A 110 19.89 20.48 -2.24
CA TRP A 110 19.87 20.16 -0.81
C TRP A 110 20.14 18.67 -0.58
N LEU A 111 19.50 17.79 -1.37
CA LEU A 111 19.68 16.34 -1.29
C LEU A 111 21.12 15.94 -1.61
N ALA A 112 21.70 16.50 -2.68
CA ALA A 112 23.10 16.30 -3.05
C ALA A 112 24.05 16.77 -1.95
N ALA A 113 23.81 17.95 -1.36
CA ALA A 113 24.62 18.45 -0.25
C ALA A 113 24.50 17.59 1.02
N ALA A 114 23.32 17.02 1.28
CA ALA A 114 23.11 16.12 2.40
C ALA A 114 23.87 14.79 2.20
N ASP A 115 23.85 14.23 0.99
CA ASP A 115 24.64 13.06 0.63
C ASP A 115 26.15 13.33 0.72
N ALA A 116 26.63 14.47 0.21
CA ALA A 116 28.04 14.88 0.31
C ALA A 116 28.52 14.96 1.77
N ARG A 117 27.69 15.44 2.69
CA ARG A 117 28.00 15.45 4.15
C ARG A 117 28.12 14.05 4.76
N LEU A 118 27.50 13.04 4.14
CA LEU A 118 27.66 11.63 4.51
C LEU A 118 28.88 10.98 3.81
N GLY A 119 29.63 11.75 3.01
CA GLY A 119 30.75 11.26 2.20
C GLY A 119 30.31 10.58 0.91
N LEU A 120 29.07 10.81 0.46
CA LEU A 120 28.49 10.19 -0.72
C LEU A 120 28.56 11.15 -1.91
N GLU A 121 29.70 11.11 -2.61
CA GLU A 121 29.93 11.90 -3.83
C GLU A 121 29.44 11.13 -5.06
N TRP A 122 28.30 11.52 -5.62
CA TRP A 122 27.64 10.83 -6.74
C TRP A 122 28.54 10.58 -7.96
N PRO A 123 29.34 11.56 -8.44
CA PRO A 123 30.24 11.30 -9.56
C PRO A 123 31.24 10.16 -9.28
N ALA A 124 31.77 10.07 -8.05
CA ALA A 124 32.70 9.02 -7.64
C ALA A 124 32.00 7.66 -7.48
N ILE A 125 30.78 7.66 -6.94
CA ILE A 125 29.93 6.46 -6.81
C ILE A 125 29.62 5.90 -8.20
N LEU A 126 29.17 6.74 -9.13
CA LEU A 126 28.85 6.35 -10.51
C LEU A 126 30.09 5.81 -11.24
N ALA A 127 31.23 6.50 -11.15
CA ALA A 127 32.48 6.04 -11.75
C ALA A 127 32.97 4.70 -11.17
N THR A 128 32.67 4.42 -9.91
CA THR A 128 32.97 3.14 -9.27
C THR A 128 31.98 2.06 -9.73
N ALA A 129 30.68 2.39 -9.79
CA ALA A 129 29.63 1.49 -10.25
C ALA A 129 29.85 1.06 -11.71
N ASP A 130 30.35 1.95 -12.57
CA ASP A 130 30.66 1.69 -13.98
C ASP A 130 31.75 0.62 -14.19
N ARG A 131 32.54 0.34 -13.15
CA ARG A 131 33.59 -0.70 -13.16
C ARG A 131 33.09 -2.05 -12.65
N LEU A 132 31.86 -2.13 -12.16
CA LEU A 132 31.30 -3.38 -11.67
C LEU A 132 31.07 -4.39 -12.82
N PRO A 133 31.14 -5.70 -12.54
CA PRO A 133 30.82 -6.72 -13.53
C PRO A 133 29.38 -6.59 -14.01
N ALA A 134 29.17 -6.68 -15.33
CA ALA A 134 27.84 -6.60 -15.94
C ALA A 134 26.79 -7.54 -15.31
N PRO A 135 27.11 -8.80 -14.92
CA PRO A 135 26.14 -9.65 -14.25
C PRO A 135 25.64 -9.09 -12.91
N LEU A 136 26.49 -8.39 -12.16
CA LEU A 136 26.11 -7.79 -10.89
C LEU A 136 25.14 -6.62 -11.11
N LEU A 137 25.45 -5.75 -12.07
CA LEU A 137 24.56 -4.66 -12.48
C LEU A 137 23.23 -5.20 -13.00
N MET A 138 23.25 -6.28 -13.79
CA MET A 138 22.04 -6.93 -14.29
C MET A 138 21.16 -7.45 -13.16
N VAL A 139 21.72 -8.18 -12.19
CA VAL A 139 20.95 -8.68 -11.04
C VAL A 139 20.37 -7.52 -10.21
N ALA A 140 21.16 -6.48 -9.96
CA ALA A 140 20.69 -5.29 -9.24
C ALA A 140 19.56 -4.56 -10.00
N GLY A 141 19.70 -4.42 -11.33
CA GLY A 141 18.67 -3.88 -12.20
C GLY A 141 17.38 -4.70 -12.18
N ILE A 142 17.47 -6.03 -12.29
CA ILE A 142 16.30 -6.92 -12.18
C ILE A 142 15.65 -6.78 -10.80
N ALA A 143 16.43 -6.70 -9.73
CA ALA A 143 15.89 -6.48 -8.39
C ALA A 143 15.12 -5.14 -8.30
N TYR A 144 15.62 -4.08 -8.91
CA TYR A 144 14.94 -2.79 -8.99
C TYR A 144 13.64 -2.86 -9.80
N TYR A 145 13.70 -3.29 -11.07
CA TYR A 145 12.55 -3.31 -11.98
C TYR A 145 11.49 -4.37 -11.63
N SER A 146 11.83 -5.38 -10.82
CA SER A 146 10.89 -6.43 -10.41
C SER A 146 9.90 -6.01 -9.31
N LEU A 147 9.95 -4.77 -8.80
CA LEU A 147 9.16 -4.36 -7.64
C LEU A 147 7.65 -4.62 -7.78
N VAL A 148 7.07 -4.41 -8.96
CA VAL A 148 5.66 -4.74 -9.24
C VAL A 148 5.40 -6.25 -9.13
N VAL A 149 6.30 -7.07 -9.68
CA VAL A 149 6.20 -8.54 -9.60
C VAL A 149 6.34 -9.01 -8.14
N GLN A 150 7.23 -8.38 -7.36
CA GLN A 150 7.37 -8.66 -5.92
C GLN A 150 6.06 -8.38 -5.17
N MET A 151 5.40 -7.25 -5.47
CA MET A 151 4.11 -6.89 -4.88
C MET A 151 3.01 -7.88 -5.27
N VAL A 152 2.89 -8.22 -6.56
CA VAL A 152 1.92 -9.21 -7.06
C VAL A 152 2.14 -10.56 -6.38
N GLY A 153 3.39 -11.03 -6.30
CA GLY A 153 3.75 -12.28 -5.62
C GLY A 153 3.39 -12.27 -4.14
N CYS A 154 3.62 -11.15 -3.44
CA CYS A 154 3.23 -10.97 -2.05
C CYS A 154 1.71 -11.10 -1.86
N ILE A 155 0.92 -10.42 -2.70
CA ILE A 155 -0.55 -10.46 -2.65
C ILE A 155 -1.05 -11.89 -2.89
N VAL A 156 -0.63 -12.52 -3.99
CA VAL A 156 -1.05 -13.88 -4.37
C VAL A 156 -0.72 -14.87 -3.27
N LEU A 157 0.52 -14.81 -2.76
CA LEU A 157 0.97 -15.76 -1.75
C LEU A 157 0.19 -15.60 -0.44
N LEU A 158 0.09 -14.37 0.10
CA LEU A 158 -0.58 -14.12 1.37
C LEU A 158 -2.09 -14.45 1.30
N ALA A 159 -2.74 -14.12 0.18
CA ALA A 159 -4.13 -14.53 -0.07
C ALA A 159 -4.26 -16.06 -0.15
N GLY A 160 -3.37 -16.71 -0.91
CA GLY A 160 -3.38 -18.16 -1.13
C GLY A 160 -3.19 -18.98 0.14
N ILE A 161 -2.28 -18.55 1.03
CA ILE A 161 -2.04 -19.21 2.32
C ILE A 161 -3.02 -18.75 3.43
N GLY A 162 -3.96 -17.86 3.11
CA GLY A 162 -4.99 -17.40 4.05
C GLY A 162 -4.50 -16.41 5.12
N GLN A 163 -3.37 -15.76 4.93
CA GLN A 163 -2.82 -14.73 5.85
C GLN A 163 -3.46 -13.36 5.59
N LEU A 164 -4.79 -13.29 5.71
CA LEU A 164 -5.60 -12.19 5.18
C LEU A 164 -5.41 -10.87 5.94
N GLU A 165 -5.32 -10.90 7.27
CA GLU A 165 -5.06 -9.69 8.09
C GLU A 165 -3.70 -9.09 7.77
N ARG A 166 -2.70 -9.96 7.58
CA ARG A 166 -1.33 -9.58 7.22
C ARG A 166 -1.26 -9.00 5.81
N LEU A 167 -1.99 -9.58 4.86
CA LEU A 167 -2.18 -9.01 3.52
C LEU A 167 -2.74 -7.58 3.60
N ARG A 168 -3.88 -7.39 4.28
CA ARG A 168 -4.51 -6.08 4.44
C ARG A 168 -3.57 -5.06 5.09
N THR A 169 -2.85 -5.49 6.13
CA THR A 169 -1.88 -4.64 6.82
C THR A 169 -0.72 -4.21 5.92
N ALA A 170 -0.16 -5.14 5.14
CA ALA A 170 0.92 -4.82 4.20
C ALA A 170 0.45 -3.85 3.11
N ILE A 171 -0.75 -4.05 2.57
CA ILE A 171 -1.32 -3.21 1.51
C ILE A 171 -1.66 -1.81 2.04
N ALA A 172 -2.26 -1.70 3.23
CA ALA A 172 -2.48 -0.40 3.85
C ALA A 172 -1.17 0.32 4.16
N ALA A 173 -0.14 -0.38 4.65
CA ALA A 173 1.17 0.23 4.86
C ALA A 173 1.78 0.72 3.54
N ALA A 174 1.66 -0.05 2.46
CA ALA A 174 2.14 0.34 1.14
C ALA A 174 1.43 1.60 0.62
N ILE A 175 0.09 1.65 0.74
CA ILE A 175 -0.72 2.81 0.35
C ILE A 175 -0.39 4.04 1.20
N LEU A 176 -0.24 3.89 2.52
CA LEU A 176 0.14 4.99 3.41
C LEU A 176 1.52 5.53 3.07
N ALA A 177 2.50 4.64 2.87
CA ALA A 177 3.86 5.04 2.49
C ALA A 177 3.85 5.76 1.14
N GLY A 178 3.23 5.19 0.12
CA GLY A 178 3.12 5.81 -1.20
C GLY A 178 2.39 7.15 -1.15
N ALA A 179 1.32 7.26 -0.34
CA ALA A 179 0.55 8.48 -0.26
C ALA A 179 1.37 9.64 0.34
N VAL A 180 2.09 9.36 1.42
CA VAL A 180 3.02 10.33 2.02
C VAL A 180 4.15 10.66 1.06
N THR A 181 4.71 9.67 0.35
CA THR A 181 5.71 9.91 -0.69
C THR A 181 5.21 10.91 -1.74
N ILE A 182 4.02 10.70 -2.30
CA ILE A 182 3.46 11.55 -3.36
C ILE A 182 3.14 12.97 -2.85
N VAL A 183 2.64 13.08 -1.62
CA VAL A 183 2.40 14.41 -1.02
C VAL A 183 3.72 15.15 -0.81
N LEU A 184 4.72 14.48 -0.24
CA LEU A 184 6.03 15.08 0.00
C LEU A 184 6.75 15.42 -1.31
N SER A 185 6.59 14.64 -2.37
CA SER A 185 7.20 14.95 -3.66
C SER A 185 6.62 16.21 -4.30
N GLY A 186 5.37 16.58 -3.98
CA GLY A 186 4.80 17.85 -4.40
C GLY A 186 5.27 19.05 -3.58
N LEU A 187 5.67 18.83 -2.32
CA LEU A 187 6.15 19.87 -1.41
C LEU A 187 7.67 20.09 -1.52
N LEU A 188 8.40 19.01 -1.77
CA LEU A 188 9.86 18.91 -1.78
C LEU A 188 10.29 18.20 -3.08
N PRO A 189 9.96 18.76 -4.26
CA PRO A 189 10.18 18.06 -5.51
C PRO A 189 11.68 17.90 -5.79
N ALA A 190 12.06 16.77 -6.34
CA ALA A 190 13.42 16.48 -6.76
C ALA A 190 13.37 15.74 -8.11
N MET A 191 14.37 15.97 -8.95
CA MET A 191 14.55 15.21 -10.18
C MET A 191 15.28 13.90 -9.91
N GLY A 192 16.19 13.88 -8.93
CA GLY A 192 17.07 12.75 -8.64
C GLY A 192 18.54 13.07 -8.95
N ASN A 193 19.42 12.10 -8.72
CA ASN A 193 20.87 12.20 -8.95
C ASN A 193 21.22 12.01 -10.45
N LEU A 194 20.64 12.84 -11.31
CA LEU A 194 20.74 12.70 -12.77
C LEU A 194 22.19 12.56 -13.24
N PHE A 195 22.43 11.58 -14.12
CA PHE A 195 23.69 11.38 -14.81
C PHE A 195 23.43 11.09 -16.28
N ASP A 196 24.33 11.55 -17.15
CA ASP A 196 24.29 11.22 -18.56
C ASP A 196 24.94 9.84 -18.77
N PRO A 197 24.17 8.81 -19.19
CA PRO A 197 24.69 7.46 -19.39
C PRO A 197 25.75 7.39 -20.51
N ASP A 198 25.80 8.35 -21.45
CA ASP A 198 26.79 8.36 -22.53
C ASP A 198 28.23 8.57 -22.02
N HIS A 199 28.38 9.07 -20.78
CA HIS A 199 29.68 9.19 -20.11
C HIS A 199 30.15 7.90 -19.42
N TYR A 200 29.36 6.83 -19.45
CA TYR A 200 29.62 5.58 -18.73
C TYR A 200 29.59 4.38 -19.68
N ARG A 201 30.41 3.36 -19.41
CA ARG A 201 30.56 2.20 -20.29
C ARG A 201 29.53 1.11 -20.01
N ALA A 202 29.19 0.91 -18.75
CA ALA A 202 28.37 -0.20 -18.25
C ALA A 202 27.07 0.27 -17.59
N LEU A 203 26.97 1.55 -17.20
CA LEU A 203 25.73 2.12 -16.68
C LEU A 203 24.76 2.43 -17.82
N TRP A 204 23.47 2.26 -17.53
CA TRP A 204 22.38 2.59 -18.44
C TRP A 204 21.47 3.67 -17.82
N PRO A 205 20.62 4.33 -18.62
CA PRO A 205 19.69 5.35 -18.13
C PRO A 205 18.96 4.96 -16.84
N SER A 206 19.11 5.74 -15.77
CA SER A 206 18.23 5.61 -14.59
C SER A 206 16.79 5.99 -14.96
N VAL A 207 15.81 5.56 -14.15
CA VAL A 207 14.40 5.95 -14.35
C VAL A 207 14.24 7.46 -14.27
N ALA A 208 14.87 8.12 -13.29
CA ALA A 208 14.91 9.58 -13.21
C ALA A 208 15.45 10.24 -14.49
N TRP A 209 16.50 9.68 -15.10
CA TRP A 209 17.02 10.17 -16.38
C TRP A 209 16.01 9.98 -17.52
N GLN A 210 15.38 8.80 -17.61
CA GLN A 210 14.41 8.48 -18.66
C GLN A 210 13.16 9.37 -18.58
N ASP A 211 12.66 9.63 -17.38
CA ASP A 211 11.43 10.40 -17.15
C ASP A 211 11.67 11.92 -17.06
N ARG A 212 12.93 12.39 -17.11
CA ARG A 212 13.27 13.81 -16.90
C ARG A 212 12.51 14.76 -17.84
N ASP A 213 12.37 14.37 -19.11
CA ASP A 213 11.76 15.21 -20.13
C ASP A 213 10.26 15.33 -19.90
N LEU A 214 9.61 14.26 -19.43
CA LEU A 214 8.22 14.29 -18.99
C LEU A 214 8.04 15.25 -17.80
N VAL A 215 8.91 15.18 -16.79
CA VAL A 215 8.82 16.07 -15.62
C VAL A 215 9.01 17.53 -16.03
N LEU A 216 9.98 17.83 -16.90
CA LEU A 216 10.19 19.17 -17.43
C LEU A 216 8.99 19.65 -18.27
N ALA A 217 8.42 18.78 -19.09
CA ALA A 217 7.23 19.07 -19.90
C ALA A 217 5.95 19.31 -19.06
N LEU A 218 5.82 18.62 -17.93
CA LEU A 218 4.76 18.89 -16.96
C LEU A 218 4.95 20.26 -16.30
N ARG A 219 6.18 20.60 -15.90
CA ARG A 219 6.51 21.87 -15.24
C ARG A 219 6.35 23.09 -16.16
N ASN A 220 6.83 23.00 -17.39
CA ASN A 220 6.75 24.12 -18.35
C ASN A 220 5.38 24.23 -19.06
N GLY A 221 4.50 23.23 -18.85
CA GLY A 221 3.13 23.24 -19.37
C GLY A 221 2.94 22.71 -20.77
N THR A 222 3.97 22.15 -21.41
CA THR A 222 3.82 21.51 -22.73
C THR A 222 3.05 20.20 -22.67
N VAL A 223 2.97 19.57 -21.49
CA VAL A 223 2.10 18.41 -21.22
C VAL A 223 0.99 18.80 -20.24
N ARG A 224 -0.25 18.71 -20.73
CA ARG A 224 -1.50 18.87 -19.96
C ARG A 224 -2.50 17.76 -20.22
N GLU A 225 -2.14 16.78 -21.05
CA GLU A 225 -2.97 15.64 -21.36
C GLU A 225 -2.36 14.38 -20.74
N ILE A 226 -3.16 13.65 -19.97
CA ILE A 226 -2.73 12.43 -19.28
C ILE A 226 -3.00 11.22 -20.17
N ASP A 227 -1.91 10.58 -20.61
CA ASP A 227 -1.97 9.29 -21.29
C ASP A 227 -2.03 8.15 -20.26
N MET A 228 -3.23 7.63 -20.03
CA MET A 228 -3.45 6.49 -19.13
C MET A 228 -2.89 5.15 -19.64
N SER A 229 -2.42 5.08 -20.89
CA SER A 229 -1.75 3.89 -21.42
C SER A 229 -0.26 3.85 -21.11
N HIS A 230 0.33 5.00 -20.78
CA HIS A 230 1.74 5.12 -20.42
C HIS A 230 1.90 5.96 -19.14
N MET A 231 1.75 5.28 -17.99
CA MET A 231 1.88 5.87 -16.67
C MET A 231 3.21 5.45 -16.03
N THR A 232 4.09 6.41 -15.79
CA THR A 232 5.40 6.20 -15.15
C THR A 232 5.47 6.90 -13.79
N GLY A 233 6.24 6.33 -12.87
CA GLY A 233 6.41 6.90 -11.54
C GLY A 233 7.54 7.94 -11.54
N ILE A 234 7.18 9.22 -11.51
CA ILE A 234 8.14 10.34 -11.60
C ILE A 234 8.64 10.86 -10.24
N VAL A 235 8.30 10.18 -9.15
CA VAL A 235 8.60 10.66 -7.79
C VAL A 235 10.00 10.22 -7.37
N SER A 236 10.88 11.20 -7.16
CA SER A 236 12.21 10.94 -6.60
C SER A 236 12.18 10.92 -5.07
N PHE A 237 11.81 12.03 -4.40
CA PHE A 237 11.86 12.13 -2.94
C PHE A 237 10.48 12.09 -2.25
N PRO A 238 10.29 11.34 -1.14
CA PRO A 238 11.14 10.25 -0.62
C PRO A 238 10.93 8.92 -1.37
N SER A 239 11.92 8.03 -1.36
CA SER A 239 11.96 6.88 -2.26
C SER A 239 10.96 5.79 -1.88
N TYR A 240 9.93 5.62 -2.72
CA TYR A 240 9.00 4.51 -2.58
C TYR A 240 9.63 3.15 -2.94
N HIS A 241 10.63 3.13 -3.82
CA HIS A 241 11.42 1.94 -4.15
C HIS A 241 12.28 1.46 -2.97
N ALA A 242 12.59 2.34 -2.01
CA ALA A 242 13.17 1.94 -0.73
C ALA A 242 12.11 1.44 0.27
N ALA A 243 10.93 2.07 0.27
CA ALA A 243 9.88 1.78 1.25
C ALA A 243 9.16 0.44 0.98
N LEU A 244 8.72 0.22 -0.26
CA LEU A 244 7.86 -0.92 -0.60
C LEU A 244 8.53 -2.29 -0.37
N PRO A 245 9.81 -2.53 -0.74
CA PRO A 245 10.45 -3.81 -0.48
C PRO A 245 10.48 -4.19 1.01
N VAL A 246 10.67 -3.21 1.91
CA VAL A 246 10.62 -3.43 3.36
C VAL A 246 9.23 -3.90 3.80
N ILE A 247 8.17 -3.28 3.27
CA ILE A 247 6.78 -3.62 3.58
C ILE A 247 6.43 -5.01 3.04
N LEU A 248 6.84 -5.33 1.81
CA LEU A 248 6.62 -6.65 1.20
C LEU A 248 7.40 -7.74 1.94
N PHE A 249 8.66 -7.48 2.30
CA PHE A 249 9.46 -8.36 3.13
C PHE A 249 8.79 -8.59 4.49
N TRP A 250 8.33 -7.51 5.15
CA TRP A 250 7.57 -7.64 6.39
C TRP A 250 6.42 -8.60 6.18
N GLY A 251 5.60 -8.41 5.13
CA GLY A 251 4.46 -9.26 4.79
C GLY A 251 4.84 -10.75 4.69
N LEU A 252 5.93 -11.05 3.99
CA LEU A 252 6.44 -12.39 3.74
C LEU A 252 7.23 -13.03 4.89
N TYR A 253 7.65 -12.25 5.89
CA TYR A 253 8.50 -12.70 6.99
C TYR A 253 8.05 -14.01 7.69
N PRO A 254 6.75 -14.29 7.91
CA PRO A 254 6.31 -15.54 8.53
C PRO A 254 6.53 -16.78 7.67
N VAL A 255 6.69 -16.63 6.35
CA VAL A 255 6.90 -17.74 5.42
C VAL A 255 8.38 -18.13 5.45
N SER A 256 8.73 -19.11 6.30
CA SER A 256 10.13 -19.49 6.60
C SER A 256 10.99 -19.73 5.35
N ARG A 257 10.46 -20.43 4.35
CA ARG A 257 11.15 -20.73 3.08
C ARG A 257 11.45 -19.50 2.24
N LEU A 258 10.68 -18.42 2.38
CA LEU A 258 10.84 -17.18 1.62
C LEU A 258 11.50 -16.06 2.42
N ARG A 259 11.66 -16.22 3.74
CA ARG A 259 12.22 -15.16 4.59
C ARG A 259 13.60 -14.71 4.12
N VAL A 260 14.52 -15.64 3.91
CA VAL A 260 15.89 -15.30 3.48
C VAL A 260 15.91 -14.78 2.03
N PRO A 261 15.30 -15.47 1.04
CA PRO A 261 15.22 -14.94 -0.33
C PRO A 261 14.58 -13.56 -0.42
N ALA A 262 13.46 -13.33 0.28
CA ALA A 262 12.77 -12.04 0.27
C ALA A 262 13.58 -10.93 0.95
N ALA A 263 14.31 -11.23 2.03
CA ALA A 263 15.20 -10.27 2.67
C ALA A 263 16.35 -9.85 1.73
N ILE A 264 16.99 -10.83 1.10
CA ILE A 264 18.09 -10.58 0.15
C ILE A 264 17.58 -9.76 -1.03
N TRP A 265 16.45 -10.14 -1.61
CA TRP A 265 15.89 -9.46 -2.77
C TRP A 265 15.43 -8.04 -2.44
N ALA A 266 14.78 -7.83 -1.28
CA ALA A 266 14.43 -6.49 -0.81
C ALA A 266 15.66 -5.61 -0.59
N GLY A 267 16.71 -6.16 0.03
CA GLY A 267 17.99 -5.48 0.21
C GLY A 267 18.65 -5.10 -1.13
N LEU A 268 18.64 -6.02 -2.10
CA LEU A 268 19.12 -5.76 -3.46
C LEU A 268 18.32 -4.63 -4.12
N THR A 269 16.98 -4.64 -4.06
CA THR A 269 16.14 -3.56 -4.59
C THR A 269 16.52 -2.21 -3.95
N ILE A 270 16.66 -2.15 -2.63
CA ILE A 270 17.02 -0.92 -1.89
C ILE A 270 18.41 -0.42 -2.30
N VAL A 271 19.42 -1.29 -2.35
CA VAL A 271 20.79 -0.91 -2.73
C VAL A 271 20.89 -0.52 -4.21
N ALA A 272 20.06 -1.12 -5.07
CA ALA A 272 19.98 -0.80 -6.49
C ALA A 272 19.27 0.54 -6.76
N THR A 273 18.40 0.98 -5.85
CA THR A 273 17.52 2.15 -6.03
C THR A 273 18.25 3.44 -6.41
N PRO A 274 19.38 3.81 -5.77
CA PRO A 274 20.09 5.03 -6.17
C PRO A 274 20.64 5.02 -7.59
N LEU A 275 21.09 3.87 -8.07
CA LEU A 275 21.71 3.74 -9.39
C LEU A 275 20.66 3.64 -10.51
N PHE A 276 19.67 2.77 -10.34
CA PHE A 276 18.68 2.48 -11.39
C PHE A 276 17.45 3.38 -11.32
N GLY A 277 17.08 3.85 -10.13
CA GLY A 277 16.00 4.81 -9.96
C GLY A 277 16.45 6.26 -10.09
N GLY A 278 17.73 6.52 -9.82
CA GLY A 278 18.27 7.86 -9.80
C GLY A 278 18.00 8.60 -8.47
N HIS A 279 18.00 7.88 -7.35
CA HIS A 279 17.71 8.43 -6.03
C HIS A 279 18.97 8.86 -5.28
N TYR A 280 18.85 9.91 -4.47
CA TYR A 280 19.87 10.24 -3.47
C TYR A 280 19.86 9.18 -2.34
N ALA A 281 20.92 9.09 -1.54
CA ALA A 281 20.98 8.12 -0.46
C ALA A 281 20.12 8.57 0.74
N VAL A 282 20.14 9.86 1.08
CA VAL A 282 19.22 10.42 2.09
C VAL A 282 17.74 10.23 1.73
N ASP A 283 17.45 10.18 0.43
CA ASP A 283 16.13 9.89 -0.11
C ASP A 283 15.72 8.42 0.15
N VAL A 284 16.63 7.48 -0.08
CA VAL A 284 16.46 6.07 0.32
C VAL A 284 16.24 5.93 1.83
N LEU A 285 17.01 6.64 2.66
CA LEU A 285 16.85 6.63 4.12
C LEU A 285 15.47 7.15 4.55
N ALA A 286 14.98 8.22 3.91
CA ALA A 286 13.64 8.74 4.16
C ALA A 286 12.56 7.72 3.78
N GLY A 287 12.73 6.99 2.67
CA GLY A 287 11.86 5.88 2.28
C GLY A 287 11.84 4.72 3.29
N LEU A 288 13.00 4.34 3.82
CA LEU A 288 13.10 3.31 4.87
C LEU A 288 12.38 3.72 6.16
N LEU A 289 12.57 4.97 6.60
CA LEU A 289 11.85 5.53 7.75
C LEU A 289 10.33 5.50 7.50
N LEU A 290 9.90 5.88 6.29
CA LEU A 290 8.50 5.91 5.92
C LEU A 290 7.87 4.51 5.90
N ALA A 291 8.59 3.48 5.48
CA ALA A 291 8.13 2.10 5.58
C ALA A 291 7.86 1.69 7.03
N MET A 292 8.78 2.02 7.94
CA MET A 292 8.66 1.68 9.36
C MET A 292 7.46 2.39 10.00
N LEU A 293 7.29 3.68 9.73
CA LEU A 293 6.16 4.46 10.25
C LEU A 293 4.83 3.95 9.69
N SER A 294 4.75 3.71 8.38
CA SER A 294 3.54 3.21 7.73
C SER A 294 3.15 1.81 8.22
N LEU A 295 4.13 0.92 8.42
CA LEU A 295 3.90 -0.39 9.04
C LEU A 295 3.40 -0.26 10.48
N ALA A 296 3.99 0.62 11.28
CA ALA A 296 3.57 0.85 12.67
C ALA A 296 2.11 1.33 12.72
N VAL A 297 1.75 2.31 11.88
CA VAL A 297 0.38 2.83 11.77
C VAL A 297 -0.58 1.73 11.31
N ALA A 298 -0.29 1.04 10.20
CA ALA A 298 -1.15 -0.02 9.67
C ALA A 298 -1.37 -1.16 10.68
N ARG A 299 -0.32 -1.59 11.38
CA ARG A 299 -0.43 -2.60 12.44
C ARG A 299 -1.26 -2.13 13.62
N SER A 300 -1.13 -0.86 14.01
CA SER A 300 -1.94 -0.29 15.09
C SER A 300 -3.44 -0.24 14.73
N LEU A 301 -3.76 -0.02 13.44
CA LEU A 301 -5.12 -0.04 12.93
C LEU A 301 -5.69 -1.46 12.94
N ALA A 302 -4.89 -2.45 12.52
CA ALA A 302 -5.26 -3.87 12.54
C ALA A 302 -5.51 -4.36 13.98
N ALA A 303 -4.60 -4.06 14.92
CA ALA A 303 -4.69 -4.52 16.31
C ALA A 303 -5.90 -3.97 17.08
N LYS A 304 -6.46 -2.83 16.63
CA LYS A 304 -7.64 -2.20 17.26
C LYS A 304 -8.97 -2.76 16.73
N GLU A 305 -8.95 -3.76 15.86
CA GLU A 305 -10.17 -4.44 15.42
C GLU A 305 -10.64 -5.44 16.47
N PRO A 306 -11.88 -5.33 16.98
CA PRO A 306 -12.42 -6.33 17.89
C PRO A 306 -12.56 -7.66 17.16
N ASP A 307 -11.96 -8.72 17.71
CA ASP A 307 -12.11 -10.09 17.18
C ASP A 307 -13.54 -10.61 17.46
N LEU A 308 -14.47 -10.24 16.59
CA LEU A 308 -15.87 -10.64 16.66
C LEU A 308 -16.05 -12.16 16.55
N LYS A 309 -15.09 -12.89 15.92
CA LYS A 309 -15.11 -14.36 15.85
C LYS A 309 -14.77 -14.98 17.22
N ARG A 310 -13.82 -14.42 17.96
CA ARG A 310 -13.50 -14.82 19.35
C ARG A 310 -14.61 -14.44 20.33
N MET A 311 -15.26 -13.29 20.15
CA MET A 311 -16.43 -12.91 20.95
C MET A 311 -17.64 -13.82 20.70
N ARG A 312 -17.91 -14.25 19.45
CA ARG A 312 -18.94 -15.25 19.15
C ARG A 312 -18.65 -16.62 19.78
N ARG A 313 -17.40 -17.09 19.75
CA ARG A 313 -17.02 -18.36 20.40
C ARG A 313 -17.20 -18.30 21.93
N SER A 314 -16.85 -17.17 22.55
CA SER A 314 -17.06 -16.97 23.99
C SER A 314 -18.54 -16.93 24.38
N GLY A 315 -19.41 -16.39 23.52
CA GLY A 315 -20.86 -16.35 23.75
C GLY A 315 -21.55 -17.72 23.58
N ILE A 316 -21.01 -18.62 22.78
CA ILE A 316 -21.54 -19.98 22.58
C ILE A 316 -21.14 -20.93 23.71
N HIS A 317 -20.04 -20.65 24.42
CA HIS A 317 -19.58 -21.42 25.59
C HIS A 317 -20.02 -20.84 26.94
N ALA A 318 -20.85 -19.79 26.95
CA ALA A 318 -21.53 -19.38 28.17
C ALA A 318 -22.45 -20.52 28.64
N THR A 319 -22.05 -21.20 29.72
CA THR A 319 -22.80 -22.28 30.34
C THR A 319 -24.17 -21.74 30.75
N PRO A 320 -25.29 -22.45 30.49
CA PRO A 320 -26.60 -21.99 30.95
C PRO A 320 -26.57 -21.85 32.47
N ALA A 321 -26.98 -20.69 32.99
CA ALA A 321 -27.14 -20.50 34.42
C ALA A 321 -28.03 -21.64 34.99
N PRO A 322 -27.69 -22.24 36.15
CA PRO A 322 -28.48 -23.32 36.70
C PRO A 322 -29.91 -22.84 36.91
N ARG A 323 -30.89 -23.54 36.31
CA ARG A 323 -32.30 -23.34 36.65
C ARG A 323 -32.48 -23.75 38.10
N THR A 324 -32.61 -22.77 39.00
CA THR A 324 -33.09 -22.99 40.36
C THR A 324 -34.54 -23.48 40.27
N THR A 325 -34.74 -24.79 40.40
CA THR A 325 -36.05 -25.39 40.61
C THR A 325 -36.46 -25.11 42.06
N SER A 326 -37.19 -24.02 42.29
CA SER A 326 -37.88 -23.80 43.56
C SER A 326 -39.01 -24.82 43.68
N ARG A 327 -38.77 -25.90 44.43
CA ARG A 327 -39.84 -26.74 44.99
C ARG A 327 -40.66 -25.88 45.96
N ILE A 328 -41.80 -25.38 45.51
CA ILE A 328 -42.82 -24.82 46.41
C ILE A 328 -43.56 -26.00 47.02
N GLY A 329 -43.28 -26.28 48.29
CA GLY A 329 -43.99 -27.27 49.08
C GLY A 329 -45.44 -26.86 49.32
N ARG A 330 -46.37 -27.80 49.09
CA ARG A 330 -47.76 -27.70 49.56
C ARG A 330 -47.77 -27.60 51.08
N LYS A 331 -48.35 -26.54 51.63
CA LYS A 331 -48.82 -26.51 53.02
C LYS A 331 -50.32 -26.82 53.04
N HIS A 332 -50.67 -27.95 53.65
CA HIS A 332 -51.97 -28.21 54.28
C HIS A 332 -51.70 -28.17 55.80
N GLY A 333 -52.52 -27.46 56.55
CA GLY A 333 -52.43 -27.40 58.00
C GLY A 333 -53.38 -26.37 58.56
N ALA A 334 -54.41 -26.86 59.23
CA ALA A 334 -55.64 -26.20 59.63
C ALA A 334 -55.47 -25.15 60.76
N GLU A 335 -56.48 -24.29 60.85
CA GLU A 335 -56.83 -23.44 61.99
C GLU A 335 -56.88 -24.24 63.29
N VAL A 336 -56.31 -23.67 64.37
CA VAL A 336 -56.86 -23.78 65.73
C VAL A 336 -56.67 -22.43 66.43
N ILE A 337 -57.74 -22.02 67.12
CA ILE A 337 -58.07 -20.76 67.80
C ILE A 337 -57.46 -20.74 69.23
N HIS A 338 -57.48 -19.53 69.85
CA HIS A 338 -57.31 -19.15 71.27
C HIS A 338 -55.91 -18.67 71.67
N GLU A 339 -55.69 -17.62 72.47
CA GLU A 339 -56.44 -16.49 73.05
C GLU A 339 -55.39 -15.73 73.93
N LEU A 340 -55.57 -14.41 74.16
CA LEU A 340 -55.08 -13.62 75.32
C LEU A 340 -53.55 -13.56 75.57
N VAL A 341 -52.85 -12.41 75.66
CA VAL A 341 -53.11 -11.06 76.22
C VAL A 341 -52.21 -10.07 75.47
#